data_AF-A0A924AXU5-F1
#
_entry.id   AF-A0A924AXU5-F1
#
_cell.length_a   1.000
_cell.length_b   1.000
_cell.length_c   1.000
_cell.angle_alpha   90.00
_cell.angle_beta   90.00
_cell.angle_gamma   90.00
#
_symmetry.space_group_name_H-M   'P 1'
#
loop_
_entity.id
_entity.type
_entity.pdbx_description
1 polymer ?
#
loop_
_entity_poly.entity_id
_entity_poly.type
_entity_poly.pdbx_seq_one_letter_code
_entity_poly.pdbx_strand_id
1 'polypeptide(L)'
;MRSANAKNFRAELKDYMDAAVSEPVRINRRDGESFIMMSEQIYEGFRNEIQSLQRRLLGMTEIIDGNSTPLTRGEDRTARFKKK
;
A
#
# COMPACT_ATOMS: atom_id res chain seq x y z
N MET A 1 15.33 9.66 0.16
CA MET A 1 15.47 8.45 -0.67
C MET A 1 16.89 8.37 -1.21
N ARG A 2 17.75 7.57 -0.58
CA ARG A 2 19.15 7.38 -0.98
C ARG A 2 19.23 6.59 -2.30
N SER A 3 20.21 6.91 -3.14
CA SER A 3 20.50 6.18 -4.37
C SER A 3 21.88 5.53 -4.31
N ALA A 4 21.97 4.28 -4.76
CA ALA A 4 23.21 3.51 -4.79
C ALA A 4 23.43 2.92 -6.18
N ASN A 5 24.69 2.86 -6.62
CA ASN A 5 25.09 2.07 -7.78
C ASN A 5 25.19 0.60 -7.35
N ALA A 6 24.76 -0.33 -8.20
CA ALA A 6 24.82 -1.77 -7.94
C ALA A 6 26.20 -2.31 -7.51
N LYS A 7 27.30 -1.65 -7.85
CA LYS A 7 28.65 -2.01 -7.36
C LYS A 7 28.86 -1.60 -5.89
N ASN A 8 28.52 -0.36 -5.55
CA ASN A 8 28.67 0.17 -4.19
C ASN A 8 27.66 -0.49 -3.24
N PHE A 9 26.45 -0.75 -3.73
CA PHE A 9 25.42 -1.48 -2.99
C PHE A 9 25.90 -2.87 -2.54
N ARG A 10 26.61 -3.61 -3.40
CA ARG A 10 27.16 -4.93 -3.03
C ARG A 10 28.30 -4.84 -2.02
N ALA A 11 29.11 -3.79 -2.08
CA ALA A 11 30.23 -3.58 -1.18
C ALA A 11 29.79 -3.18 0.24
N GLU A 12 28.72 -2.37 0.33
CA GLU A 12 28.20 -1.80 1.58
C GLU A 12 26.79 -2.34 1.89
N LEU A 13 26.55 -3.63 1.60
CA LEU A 13 25.22 -4.23 1.66
C LEU A 13 24.55 -4.01 3.03
N LYS A 14 25.31 -4.18 4.11
CA LYS A 14 24.81 -4.03 5.48
C LYS A 14 24.27 -2.62 5.73
N ASP A 15 25.00 -1.59 5.35
CA ASP A 15 24.62 -0.20 5.60
C ASP A 15 23.38 0.20 4.80
N TYR A 16 23.25 -0.30 3.57
CA TYR A 16 22.04 -0.08 2.76
C TYR A 16 20.84 -0.89 3.27
N MET A 17 21.05 -2.10 3.80
CA MET A 17 20.00 -2.89 4.44
C MET A 17 19.50 -2.21 5.72
N ASP A 18 20.40 -1.72 6.56
CA ASP A 18 20.05 -0.99 7.78
C ASP A 18 19.33 0.33 7.45
N ALA A 19 19.75 1.03 6.39
CA ALA A 19 19.04 2.21 5.89
C ALA A 19 17.66 1.88 5.31
N ALA A 20 17.51 0.75 4.61
CA ALA A 20 16.25 0.31 4.01
C ALA A 20 15.17 -0.05 5.03
N VAL A 21 15.55 -0.26 6.31
CA VAL A 21 14.61 -0.43 7.42
C VAL A 21 13.77 0.83 7.63
N SER A 22 14.39 2.02 7.53
CA SER A 22 13.74 3.30 7.81
C SER A 22 13.27 4.03 6.56
N GLU A 23 14.03 3.98 5.46
CA GLU A 23 13.69 4.67 4.22
C GLU A 23 14.02 3.81 2.98
N PRO A 24 13.12 3.74 1.97
CA PRO A 24 13.43 3.06 0.72
C PRO A 24 14.71 3.58 0.05
N VAL A 25 15.49 2.64 -0.49
CA VAL A 25 16.76 2.90 -1.18
C VAL A 25 16.62 2.54 -2.66
N ARG A 26 17.00 3.46 -3.56
CA ARG A 26 17.05 3.19 -5.00
C ARG A 26 18.38 2.58 -5.38
N ILE A 27 18.34 1.46 -6.09
CA ILE A 27 19.52 0.79 -6.64
C ILE A 27 19.48 0.93 -8.16
N ASN A 28 20.44 1.66 -8.71
CA ASN A 28 20.58 1.85 -10.15
C ASN A 28 21.65 0.89 -10.68
N ARG A 29 21.29 0.10 -11.69
CA ARG A 29 22.25 -0.71 -12.46
C ARG A 29 22.75 0.08 -13.67
N ARG A 30 23.87 -0.39 -14.24
CA ARG A 30 24.49 0.23 -15.42
C ARG A 30 23.74 -0.05 -16.71
N ASP A 31 22.96 -1.12 -16.74
CA ASP A 31 22.07 -1.52 -17.85
C ASP A 31 20.82 -0.63 -17.97
N GLY A 32 20.66 0.35 -17.07
CA GLY A 32 19.52 1.26 -17.04
C GLY A 32 18.36 0.78 -16.16
N GLU A 33 18.44 -0.44 -15.61
CA GLU A 33 17.43 -0.94 -14.67
C GLU A 33 17.57 -0.23 -13.32
N SER A 34 16.44 0.07 -12.70
CA SER A 34 16.38 0.62 -11.35
C SER A 34 15.45 -0.20 -10.47
N PHE A 35 15.92 -0.52 -9.27
CA PHE A 35 15.19 -1.27 -8.26
C PHE A 35 15.03 -0.41 -7.01
N ILE A 36 13.97 -0.67 -6.25
CA ILE A 36 13.78 -0.04 -4.94
C ILE A 36 13.83 -1.14 -3.89
N MET A 37 14.75 -0.99 -2.95
CA MET A 37 14.86 -1.81 -1.76
C MET A 37 14.16 -1.11 -0.60
N MET A 38 13.35 -1.84 0.15
CA MET A 38 12.64 -1.34 1.33
C MET A 38 12.37 -2.51 2.28
N SER A 39 12.07 -2.21 3.54
CA SER A 39 11.61 -3.23 4.49
C SER A 39 10.23 -3.78 4.11
N GLU A 40 9.99 -5.03 4.48
CA GLU A 40 8.70 -5.70 4.28
C GLU A 40 7.55 -4.92 4.95
N GLN A 41 7.81 -4.36 6.13
CA GLN A 41 6.83 -3.56 6.87
C GLN A 41 6.40 -2.31 6.10
N ILE A 42 7.36 -1.59 5.51
CA ILE A 42 7.08 -0.43 4.66
C ILE A 42 6.33 -0.87 3.40
N TYR A 43 6.74 -1.98 2.79
CA TYR A 43 6.07 -2.52 1.60
C TYR A 43 4.60 -2.89 1.87
N GLU A 44 4.32 -3.61 2.96
CA GLU A 44 2.95 -3.97 3.36
C GLU A 44 2.13 -2.71 3.69
N GLY A 45 2.73 -1.70 4.31
CA GLY A 45 2.10 -0.38 4.51
C GLY A 45 1.63 0.25 3.20
N PHE A 46 2.54 0.37 2.22
CA PHE A 46 2.20 0.91 0.89
C PHE A 46 1.13 0.07 0.18
N ARG A 47 1.24 -1.25 0.24
CA ARG A 47 0.27 -2.16 -0.39
C ARG A 47 -1.13 -1.93 0.17
N ASN A 48 -1.26 -1.85 1.49
CA ASN A 48 -2.54 -1.60 2.15
C ASN A 48 -3.12 -0.22 1.82
N GLU A 49 -2.26 0.80 1.74
CA GLU A 49 -2.67 2.16 1.38
C GLU A 49 -3.19 2.23 -0.07
N ILE A 50 -2.44 1.65 -1.02
CA ILE A 50 -2.85 1.57 -2.43
C ILE A 50 -4.19 0.84 -2.56
N GLN A 51 -4.37 -0.28 -1.87
CA GLN A 51 -5.64 -1.00 -1.87
C GLN A 51 -6.78 -0.17 -1.28
N SER A 52 -6.55 0.54 -0.18
CA SER A 52 -7.53 1.45 0.40
C SER A 52 -7.93 2.56 -0.56
N LEU A 53 -6.96 3.17 -1.25
CA LEU A 53 -7.20 4.20 -2.25
C LEU A 53 -8.02 3.68 -3.44
N GLN A 54 -7.66 2.51 -3.98
CA GLN A 54 -8.40 1.87 -5.06
C GLN A 54 -9.86 1.60 -4.66
N ARG A 55 -10.10 1.08 -3.46
CA ARG A 55 -11.46 0.84 -2.94
C ARG A 55 -12.27 2.13 -2.80
N ARG A 56 -11.65 3.21 -2.30
CA ARG A 56 -12.31 4.52 -2.18
C ARG A 56 -12.68 5.08 -3.55
N LEU A 57 -11.78 4.98 -4.53
CA LEU A 57 -12.05 5.42 -5.90
C LEU A 57 -13.22 4.65 -6.51
N LEU A 58 -13.24 3.33 -6.39
CA LEU A 58 -14.35 2.50 -6.84
C LEU A 58 -15.67 2.90 -6.18
N GLY A 59 -15.68 3.06 -4.86
CA GLY A 59 -16.87 3.51 -4.14
C GLY A 59 -17.34 4.92 -4.54
N MET A 60 -16.41 5.84 -4.83
CA MET A 60 -16.75 7.16 -5.35
C MET A 60 -17.36 7.09 -6.75
N THR A 61 -16.85 6.22 -7.62
CA THR A 61 -17.44 5.96 -8.93
C THR A 61 -18.86 5.41 -8.80
N GLU A 62 -19.10 4.44 -7.91
CA GLU A 62 -20.45 3.91 -7.65
C GLU A 62 -21.44 4.97 -7.14
N ILE A 63 -20.97 5.94 -6.34
CA ILE A 63 -21.76 7.08 -5.88
C ILE A 63 -22.11 8.00 -7.06
N ILE A 64 -21.13 8.34 -7.90
CA ILE A 64 -21.32 9.21 -9.08
C ILE A 64 -22.29 8.57 -10.07
N ASP A 65 -22.17 7.27 -10.30
CA ASP A 65 -23.02 6.50 -11.23
C ASP A 65 -24.43 6.25 -10.67
N GLY A 66 -24.72 6.67 -9.43
CA GLY A 66 -26.02 6.48 -8.79
C GLY A 66 -26.30 5.04 -8.36
N ASN A 67 -25.30 4.15 -8.42
CA ASN A 67 -25.38 2.74 -8.01
C ASN A 67 -25.24 2.54 -6.49
N SER A 68 -25.26 3.62 -5.71
CA SER A 68 -25.20 3.57 -4.25
C SER A 68 -26.59 3.34 -3.64
N THR A 69 -26.64 2.53 -2.58
CA THR A 69 -27.88 2.36 -1.79
C THR A 69 -27.84 3.26 -0.56
N PRO A 70 -28.91 4.02 -0.27
CA PRO A 70 -28.98 4.82 0.93
C PRO A 70 -29.00 3.88 2.14
N LEU A 71 -28.08 4.10 3.08
CA LEU A 71 -28.06 3.37 4.33
C LEU A 71 -29.23 3.85 5.21
N THR A 72 -30.39 3.22 5.08
CA THR A 72 -31.54 3.50 5.96
C THR A 72 -31.22 2.96 7.36
N ARG A 73 -30.96 3.88 8.29
CA ARG A 73 -30.65 3.61 9.71
C ARG A 73 -31.83 2.99 10.51
N GLY A 74 -32.85 2.48 9.81
CA GLY A 74 -34.08 1.91 10.35
C GLY A 74 -34.19 0.39 10.21
N GLU A 75 -33.26 -0.29 9.54
CA GLU A 75 -33.19 -1.75 9.62
C GLU A 75 -32.68 -2.16 11.01
N ASP A 76 -33.61 -2.60 11.85
CA ASP A 76 -33.29 -3.22 13.13
C ASP A 76 -32.45 -4.48 12.87
N ARG A 77 -31.12 -4.34 12.96
CA ARG A 77 -30.15 -5.43 12.80
C ARG A 77 -30.35 -6.55 13.83
N THR A 78 -31.14 -6.30 14.88
CA THR A 78 -31.51 -7.31 15.89
C THR A 78 -32.80 -8.06 15.57
N ALA A 79 -33.49 -7.75 14.47
CA ALA A 79 -34.73 -8.41 14.06
C ALA A 79 -34.58 -9.94 13.95
N ARG A 80 -33.38 -10.42 13.56
CA ARG A 80 -33.08 -11.87 13.47
C ARG A 80 -32.98 -12.56 14.83
N PHE A 81 -32.68 -11.82 15.90
CA PHE A 81 -32.61 -12.34 17.26
C PHE A 81 -33.92 -12.19 18.04
N LYS A 82 -34.94 -11.55 17.43
CA LYS A 82 -36.25 -11.30 18.04
C LYS A 82 -37.33 -12.33 17.67
N LYS A 83 -37.04 -13.32 16.82
CA LYS A 83 -37.97 -14.45 16.59
C LYS A 83 -37.85 -15.45 17.74
N LYS A 84 -38.95 -15.60 18.47
CA LYS A 84 -39.19 -16.59 19.53
C LYS A 84 -39.02 -18.02 19.04
#